data_AF-A0A520GIP3-F1
#
_entry.id   AF-A0A520GIP3-F1
#
_cell.length_a   1.000
_cell.length_b   1.000
_cell.length_c   1.000
_cell.angle_alpha   90.00
_cell.angle_beta   90.00
_cell.angle_gamma   90.00
#
_symmetry.space_group_name_H-M   'P 1'
#
loop_
_entity.id
_entity.type
_entity.pdbx_description
1 polymer ?
#
loop_
_entity_poly.entity_id
_entity_poly.type
_entity_poly.pdbx_seq_one_letter_code
_entity_poly.pdbx_strand_id
1 'polypeptide(L)' 'AMLDFAMKVCDRSHEIDDNDFAPLHAHGFDDEDIWDIAAITAFFGLSNRMASFSGMQPNNEFFLMGRVPREKPKTH' A
#
# COMPACT_ATOMS: atom_id res chain seq x y z
N ALA A 1 12.71 -0.75 1.07
CA ALA A 1 12.27 -1.84 1.98
C ALA A 1 10.76 -2.04 1.91
N MET A 2 9.92 -1.19 2.52
CA MET A 2 8.45 -1.39 2.56
C MET A 2 7.81 -1.57 1.17
N LEU A 3 8.00 -0.62 0.26
CA LEU A 3 7.40 -0.68 -1.08
C LEU A 3 8.00 -1.82 -1.93
N ASP A 4 9.28 -2.16 -1.74
CA ASP A 4 9.91 -3.27 -2.47
C ASP A 4 9.28 -4.61 -2.06
N PHE A 5 9.04 -4.81 -0.76
CA PHE A 5 8.33 -5.98 -0.25
C PHE A 5 6.88 -6.01 -0.75
N ALA A 6 6.16 -4.88 -0.70
CA ALA A 6 4.81 -4.77 -1.24
C ALA A 6 4.75 -5.12 -2.75
N MET A 7 5.73 -4.68 -3.54
CA MET A 7 5.81 -5.07 -4.96
C MET A 7 6.05 -6.58 -5.13
N LYS A 8 6.91 -7.19 -4.31
CA LYS A 8 7.10 -8.66 -4.32
C LYS A 8 5.82 -9.41 -3.94
N VAL A 9 5.09 -8.95 -2.92
CA VAL A 9 3.77 -9.49 -2.53
C VAL A 9 2.76 -9.36 -3.67
N CYS A 10 2.76 -8.22 -4.39
CA CYS A 10 1.84 -7.97 -5.50
C CYS A 10 2.09 -8.90 -6.71
N ASP A 11 3.36 -9.08 -7.09
CA ASP A 11 3.72 -9.72 -8.36
C ASP A 11 4.13 -11.19 -8.21
N ARG A 12 4.82 -11.53 -7.11
CA ARG A 12 5.53 -12.80 -6.91
C ARG A 12 5.42 -13.31 -5.47
N SER A 13 4.23 -13.25 -4.88
CA SER A 13 4.00 -13.69 -3.49
C SER A 13 4.44 -15.12 -3.19
N HIS A 14 4.43 -16.00 -4.20
CA HIS A 14 4.87 -17.39 -4.10
C HIS A 14 6.40 -17.55 -3.98
N GLU A 15 7.18 -16.50 -4.24
CA GLU A 15 8.65 -16.47 -4.08
C GLU A 15 9.08 -15.85 -2.74
N ILE A 16 8.14 -15.50 -1.85
CA ILE A 16 8.47 -14.92 -0.56
C ILE A 16 9.12 -15.97 0.34
N ASP A 17 10.25 -15.59 0.96
CA ASP A 17 10.99 -16.40 1.91
C ASP A 17 11.54 -15.56 3.07
N ASP A 18 12.18 -16.23 4.03
CA ASP A 18 12.67 -15.60 5.27
C ASP A 18 13.67 -14.45 5.03
N ASN A 19 14.37 -14.44 3.89
CA ASN A 19 15.33 -13.37 3.57
C ASN A 19 14.65 -12.05 3.21
N ASP A 20 13.36 -12.06 2.86
CA ASP A 20 12.62 -10.84 2.54
C ASP A 20 12.31 -9.99 3.78
N PHE A 21 12.33 -10.58 4.98
CA PHE A 21 11.98 -9.90 6.23
C PHE A 21 13.17 -9.13 6.83
N ALA A 22 14.39 -9.67 6.73
CA ALA A 22 15.57 -9.03 7.32
C ALA A 22 15.81 -7.57 6.84
N PRO A 23 15.63 -7.22 5.55
CA PRO A 23 15.69 -5.83 5.10
C PRO A 23 14.62 -4.94 5.74
N LEU A 24 13.42 -5.45 6.01
CA LEU A 24 12.34 -4.68 6.66
C LEU A 24 12.67 -4.42 8.13
N HIS A 25 13.12 -5.45 8.86
CA HIS A 25 13.57 -5.31 10.25
C HIS A 25 14.72 -4.32 10.39
N ALA A 26 15.66 -4.29 9.44
CA ALA A 26 16.76 -3.32 9.43
C ALA A 26 16.30 -1.85 9.33
N HIS A 27 15.08 -1.61 8.86
CA HIS A 27 14.42 -0.31 8.82
C HIS A 27 13.49 -0.03 10.01
N GLY A 28 13.43 -0.95 10.97
CA GLY A 28 12.64 -0.80 12.20
C GLY A 28 11.18 -1.25 12.10
N PHE A 29 10.79 -1.92 11.02
CA PHE A 29 9.49 -2.60 10.96
C PHE A 29 9.53 -3.86 11.83
N ASP A 30 8.45 -4.12 12.56
CA ASP A 30 8.26 -5.41 13.24
C ASP A 30 7.42 -6.37 12.38
N ASP A 31 7.19 -7.58 12.88
CA ASP A 31 6.46 -8.61 12.14
C ASP A 31 4.98 -8.24 11.90
N GLU A 32 4.37 -7.45 12.80
CA GLU A 32 2.99 -6.97 12.64
C GLU A 32 2.91 -5.90 11.54
N ASP A 33 3.89 -4.97 11.49
CA ASP A 33 3.99 -4.01 10.40
C ASP A 33 4.15 -4.71 9.05
N ILE A 34 5.00 -5.75 8.98
CA ILE A 34 5.23 -6.54 7.77
C ILE A 34 3.94 -7.27 7.35
N TRP A 35 3.21 -7.82 8.31
CA TRP A 35 1.91 -8.42 8.07
C TRP A 35 0.91 -7.40 7.52
N ASP A 36 0.83 -6.20 8.09
CA ASP A 36 -0.03 -5.11 7.62
C ASP A 36 0.32 -4.69 6.19
N ILE A 37 1.62 -4.59 5.85
CA ILE A 37 2.07 -4.31 4.48
C ILE A 37 1.55 -5.38 3.51
N ALA A 38 1.69 -6.66 3.86
CA ALA A 38 1.23 -7.76 3.02
C ALA A 38 -0.31 -7.76 2.88
N ALA A 39 -1.03 -7.54 3.98
CA ALA A 39 -2.50 -7.52 4.02
C ALA A 39 -3.08 -6.37 3.18
N ILE A 40 -2.55 -5.15 3.33
CA ILE A 40 -2.97 -3.99 2.53
C ILE A 40 -2.68 -4.24 1.05
N THR A 41 -1.50 -4.76 0.73
CA THR A 41 -1.13 -5.10 -0.65
C THR A 41 -2.10 -6.10 -1.26
N ALA A 42 -2.43 -7.19 -0.54
CA ALA A 42 -3.37 -8.20 -1.01
C ALA A 42 -4.79 -7.64 -1.20
N PHE A 43 -5.28 -6.84 -0.25
CA PHE A 43 -6.61 -6.23 -0.31
C PHE A 43 -6.74 -5.28 -1.51
N PHE A 44 -5.75 -4.40 -1.72
CA PHE A 44 -5.74 -3.53 -2.89
C PHE A 44 -5.53 -4.32 -4.19
N GLY A 45 -4.82 -5.44 -4.16
CA GLY A 45 -4.75 -6.38 -5.27
C GLY A 45 -6.13 -6.91 -5.69
N LEU A 46 -7.00 -7.25 -4.73
CA LEU A 46 -8.39 -7.63 -5.00
C LEU A 46 -9.18 -6.43 -5.53
N SER A 47 -9.10 -5.28 -4.85
CA SER A 47 -9.82 -4.05 -5.23
C SER A 47 -9.49 -3.62 -6.66
N ASN A 48 -8.21 -3.64 -7.03
CA ASN A 48 -7.72 -3.31 -8.36
C ASN A 48 -8.29 -4.24 -9.44
N ARG A 49 -8.37 -5.55 -9.14
CA ARG A 49 -8.97 -6.54 -10.06
C ARG A 49 -10.46 -6.25 -10.27
N MET A 50 -11.20 -5.95 -9.22
CA MET A 50 -12.63 -5.60 -9.31
C MET A 50 -12.87 -4.29 -10.06
N ALA A 51 -12.08 -3.25 -9.78
CA ALA A 51 -12.17 -1.96 -10.46
C ALA A 51 -11.86 -2.10 -11.95
N SER A 52 -10.79 -2.81 -12.30
CA SER A 52 -10.39 -3.05 -13.69
C SER A 52 -11.43 -3.87 -14.46
N PHE A 53 -11.95 -4.94 -13.84
CA PHE A 53 -12.96 -5.81 -14.44
C PHE A 53 -14.27 -5.06 -14.74
N SER A 54 -14.69 -4.16 -13.85
CA SER A 54 -15.96 -3.41 -13.97
C SER A 54 -15.83 -2.09 -14.75
N GLY A 55 -14.61 -1.67 -15.12
CA GLY A 55 -14.37 -0.36 -15.73
C GLY A 55 -14.64 0.82 -14.78
N MET A 56 -14.56 0.59 -13.47
CA MET A 56 -14.86 1.59 -12.43
C MET A 56 -14.00 2.85 -12.62
N GLN A 57 -14.66 4.02 -12.64
CA GLN A 57 -14.00 5.32 -12.74
C GLN A 57 -13.91 5.98 -11.36
N PRO A 58 -12.81 6.68 -11.03
CA PRO A 58 -12.72 7.46 -9.81
C PRO A 58 -13.65 8.68 -9.90
N ASN A 59 -14.13 9.16 -8.74
CA ASN A 59 -14.91 10.39 -8.67
C ASN A 59 -14.07 11.61 -9.08
N ASN A 60 -14.71 12.61 -9.71
CA ASN A 60 -14.04 13.80 -10.25
C ASN A 60 -13.32 14.63 -9.17
N GLU A 61 -13.83 14.62 -7.94
CA GLU A 61 -13.26 15.36 -6.82
C GLU A 61 -11.84 14.89 -6.47
N PHE A 62 -11.53 13.60 -6.69
CA PHE A 62 -10.22 13.04 -6.37
C PHE A 62 -9.08 13.61 -7.23
N PHE A 63 -9.35 14.12 -8.44
CA PHE A 63 -8.28 14.64 -9.32
C PHE A 63 -7.65 15.93 -8.80
N LEU A 64 -8.41 16.76 -8.08
CA LEU A 64 -7.92 18.03 -7.51
C LEU A 64 -7.58 17.91 -6.02
N MET A 65 -8.13 16.92 -5.32
CA MET A 65 -7.93 16.73 -3.89
C MET A 65 -6.44 16.61 -3.54
N GLY A 66 -5.99 17.34 -2.51
CA GLY A 66 -4.62 17.29 -2.00
C GLY A 66 -3.55 18.05 -2.81
N ARG A 67 -3.89 18.62 -3.98
CA ARG A 67 -2.93 19.40 -4.80
C ARG A 67 -2.67 20.82 -4.29
N VAL A 68 -3.59 21.36 -3.48
CA VAL A 68 -3.42 22.65 -2.81
C VAL A 68 -3.21 22.37 -1.32
N PRO A 69 -2.12 22.87 -0.70
CA PRO A 69 -1.89 22.71 0.73
C PRO A 69 -3.08 23.26 1.53
N ARG A 70 -3.60 22.46 2.47
CA ARG A 70 -4.62 22.94 3.41
C ARG A 70 -3.93 23.73 4.50
N GLU A 71 -4.45 24.91 4.83
CA GLU A 71 -4.03 25.62 6.04
C GLU A 71 -4.35 24.75 7.25
N LYS A 72 -3.40 24.62 8.18
CA LYS A 72 -3.62 23.88 9.42
C LYS A 72 -4.77 24.53 10.17
N PRO A 73 -5.78 23.77 10.64
CA PRO A 73 -6.80 24.31 11.52
C PRO A 73 -6.11 24.95 12.73
N LYS A 74 -6.52 26.16 13.12
CA LYS A 74 -6.10 26.73 14.41
C LYS A 74 -6.67 25.82 15.50
N THR A 75 -5.79 25.05 16.15
CA THR A 75 -6.13 24.29 17.35
C THR A 75 -6.66 25.26 18.40
N HIS A 76 -7.88 25.02 18.89
CA HIS A 76 -8.43 25.69 20.07
C HIS A 76 -7.79 25.15 21.34
#